data_AF-A0A1Q7VUP0-F1
#
_entry.id   AF-A0A1Q7VUP0-F1
#
_cell.length_a   1.000
_cell.length_b   1.000
_cell.length_c   1.000
_cell.angle_alpha   90.00
_cell.angle_beta   90.00
_cell.angle_gamma   90.00
#
_symmetry.space_group_name_H-M   'P 1'
#
loop_
_entity.id
_entity.type
_entity.pdbx_description
1 polymer ?
#
loop_
_entity_poly.entity_id
_entity_poly.type
_entity_poly.pdbx_seq_one_letter_code
_entity_poly.pdbx_strand_id
1 'polypeptide(L)'
;MELTPELPLPSWQFLRDEAPEWLLPGTGTIDADSVIALKTNPAFVDAFLLGLNAQIVAELRFRNYPLIPGWTPVRTFWGRANAASGAVEDDIRDIGGWPANTPFGSSTHQTPAAASADLVVLFNTPLFREYPGTLVYLVPALRDAQSRLDWTTRPNFDDRQFPAFQGRISSEQTFFGFDLVPELGKERWVVLEETVNGRRFFNARTKAGAVNAAHNGADLAVGTISPPRRVLIRGDILLGGL
;
A
#
# COMPACT_ATOMS: atom_id res chain seq x y z
N MET A 1 -15.64 -30.72 -21.17
CA MET A 1 -14.64 -30.24 -20.19
C MET A 1 -14.82 -28.74 -20.14
N GLU A 2 -15.37 -28.23 -19.06
CA GLU A 2 -15.58 -26.79 -18.89
C GLU A 2 -14.29 -26.15 -18.41
N LEU A 3 -14.02 -24.93 -18.88
CA LEU A 3 -12.77 -24.20 -18.61
C LEU A 3 -13.00 -23.13 -17.53
N THR A 4 -12.03 -23.00 -16.63
CA THR A 4 -11.99 -21.99 -15.56
C THR A 4 -10.61 -21.31 -15.47
N PRO A 5 -10.11 -20.65 -16.53
CA PRO A 5 -8.78 -20.04 -16.50
C PRO A 5 -8.70 -18.80 -15.60
N GLU A 6 -8.03 -18.91 -14.46
CA GLU A 6 -7.83 -17.75 -13.58
C GLU A 6 -6.84 -16.75 -14.19
N LEU A 7 -7.14 -15.46 -14.06
CA LEU A 7 -6.31 -14.36 -14.53
C LEU A 7 -5.93 -13.48 -13.34
N PRO A 8 -4.88 -13.84 -12.58
CA PRO A 8 -4.42 -13.11 -11.40
C PRO A 8 -3.59 -11.88 -11.80
N LEU A 9 -4.20 -10.98 -12.58
CA LEU A 9 -3.59 -9.77 -13.08
C LEU A 9 -4.16 -8.57 -12.30
N PRO A 10 -3.33 -7.70 -11.70
CA PRO A 10 -3.79 -6.48 -11.06
C PRO A 10 -4.44 -5.55 -12.10
N SER A 11 -5.77 -5.53 -12.12
CA SER A 11 -6.52 -4.86 -13.18
C SER A 11 -6.49 -3.33 -13.10
N TRP A 12 -6.02 -2.75 -11.99
CA TRP A 12 -5.78 -1.30 -11.88
C TRP A 12 -4.79 -0.78 -12.93
N GLN A 13 -3.90 -1.64 -13.44
CA GLN A 13 -2.92 -1.27 -14.47
C GLN A 13 -3.60 -0.86 -15.79
N PHE A 14 -4.73 -1.49 -16.14
CA PHE A 14 -5.50 -1.10 -17.32
C PHE A 14 -6.05 0.33 -17.19
N LEU A 15 -6.52 0.70 -15.99
CA LEU A 15 -6.96 2.07 -15.73
C LEU A 15 -5.79 3.06 -15.72
N ARG A 16 -4.64 2.69 -15.15
CA ARG A 16 -3.44 3.53 -15.21
C ARG A 16 -3.07 3.88 -16.66
N ASP A 17 -3.07 2.87 -17.54
CA ASP A 17 -2.56 3.01 -18.90
C ASP A 17 -3.55 3.75 -19.82
N GLU A 18 -4.86 3.53 -19.66
CA GLU A 18 -5.89 4.07 -20.57
C GLU A 18 -6.70 5.24 -19.97
N ALA A 19 -6.91 5.27 -18.66
CA ALA A 19 -7.81 6.21 -17.99
C ALA A 19 -7.36 6.58 -16.55
N PRO A 20 -6.18 7.20 -16.37
CA PRO A 20 -5.60 7.45 -15.04
C PRO A 20 -6.50 8.33 -14.14
N GLU A 21 -7.26 9.25 -14.74
CA GLU A 21 -8.25 10.09 -14.03
C GLU A 21 -9.39 9.30 -13.37
N TRP A 22 -9.68 8.07 -13.84
CA TRP A 22 -10.67 7.20 -13.20
C TRP A 22 -10.12 6.50 -11.97
N LEU A 23 -8.80 6.25 -11.95
CA LEU A 23 -8.11 5.66 -10.80
C LEU A 23 -7.92 6.69 -9.68
N LEU A 24 -7.52 7.90 -10.05
CA LEU A 24 -7.27 8.99 -9.13
C LEU A 24 -7.80 10.30 -9.75
N PRO A 25 -8.99 10.76 -9.34
CA PRO A 25 -9.53 12.01 -9.86
C PRO A 25 -8.60 13.18 -9.59
N GLY A 26 -8.30 13.99 -10.61
CA GLY A 26 -7.42 15.14 -10.47
C GLY A 26 -5.93 14.78 -10.48
N THR A 27 -5.53 13.70 -11.15
CA THR A 27 -4.10 13.31 -11.23
C THR A 27 -3.22 14.46 -11.71
N GLY A 28 -3.70 15.27 -12.67
CA GLY A 28 -2.96 16.40 -13.21
C GLY A 28 -2.92 17.65 -12.33
N THR A 29 -3.71 17.71 -11.26
CA THR A 29 -3.85 18.92 -10.41
C THR A 29 -3.13 18.82 -9.07
N ILE A 30 -2.46 17.71 -8.81
CA ILE A 30 -1.74 17.48 -7.55
C ILE A 30 -0.42 18.24 -7.58
N ASP A 31 -0.20 19.07 -6.56
CA ASP A 31 1.02 19.85 -6.42
C ASP A 31 2.25 18.95 -6.34
N ALA A 32 3.36 19.40 -6.92
CA ALA A 32 4.64 18.70 -6.82
C ALA A 32 5.15 18.66 -5.38
N ASP A 33 5.91 17.62 -5.05
CA ASP A 33 6.48 17.35 -3.72
C ASP A 33 5.45 17.30 -2.59
N SER A 34 4.23 16.85 -2.92
CA SER A 34 3.13 16.70 -1.98
C SER A 34 2.93 15.25 -1.53
N VAL A 35 2.38 15.10 -0.32
CA VAL A 35 1.96 13.83 0.25
C VAL A 35 0.49 13.96 0.63
N ILE A 36 -0.34 13.07 0.10
CA ILE A 36 -1.80 13.14 0.25
C ILE A 36 -2.29 11.80 0.78
N ALA A 37 -3.16 11.85 1.79
CA ALA A 37 -3.88 10.69 2.24
C ALA A 37 -5.24 10.56 1.52
N LEU A 38 -5.51 9.37 1.02
CA LEU A 38 -6.68 9.00 0.24
C LEU A 38 -7.31 7.74 0.85
N LYS A 39 -8.51 7.41 0.38
CA LYS A 39 -9.16 6.14 0.71
C LYS A 39 -9.48 5.37 -0.57
N THR A 40 -9.42 4.04 -0.51
CA THR A 40 -9.95 3.23 -1.60
C THR A 40 -11.48 3.37 -1.70
N ASN A 41 -12.01 3.09 -2.89
CA ASN A 41 -13.45 3.06 -3.14
C ASN A 41 -13.89 1.63 -3.48
N PRO A 42 -14.27 0.82 -2.47
CA PRO A 42 -14.85 -0.51 -2.66
C PRO A 42 -15.95 -0.59 -3.72
N ALA A 43 -16.85 0.41 -3.77
CA ALA A 43 -17.95 0.41 -4.71
C ALA A 43 -17.49 0.56 -6.16
N PHE A 44 -16.44 1.36 -6.38
CA PHE A 44 -15.81 1.47 -7.70
C PHE A 44 -15.12 0.17 -8.10
N VAL A 45 -14.38 -0.45 -7.18
CA VAL A 45 -13.69 -1.74 -7.43
C VAL A 45 -14.69 -2.83 -7.83
N ASP A 46 -15.79 -2.97 -7.10
CA ASP A 46 -16.84 -3.93 -7.42
C ASP A 46 -17.44 -3.69 -8.80
N ALA A 47 -17.82 -2.44 -9.11
CA ALA A 47 -18.43 -2.09 -10.38
C ALA A 47 -17.48 -2.30 -11.57
N PHE A 48 -16.20 -1.94 -11.40
CA PHE A 48 -15.17 -2.12 -12.42
C PHE A 48 -14.90 -3.60 -12.68
N LEU A 49 -14.69 -4.40 -11.63
CA LEU A 49 -14.44 -5.84 -11.78
C LEU A 49 -15.66 -6.57 -12.34
N LEU A 50 -16.88 -6.17 -11.96
CA LEU A 50 -18.10 -6.70 -12.55
C LEU A 50 -18.15 -6.42 -14.06
N GLY A 51 -17.88 -5.18 -14.47
CA GLY A 51 -17.84 -4.80 -15.89
C GLY A 51 -16.77 -5.55 -16.67
N LEU A 52 -15.56 -5.64 -16.12
CA LEU A 52 -14.44 -6.35 -16.74
C LEU A 52 -14.75 -7.85 -16.94
N ASN A 53 -15.24 -8.52 -15.89
CA ASN A 53 -15.60 -9.94 -15.99
C ASN A 53 -16.77 -10.16 -16.97
N ALA A 54 -17.77 -9.26 -16.99
CA ALA A 54 -18.87 -9.35 -17.94
C ALA A 54 -18.39 -9.30 -19.41
N GLN A 55 -17.43 -8.42 -19.73
CA GLN A 55 -16.86 -8.31 -21.08
C GLN A 55 -15.98 -9.52 -21.43
N ILE A 56 -15.13 -9.99 -20.51
CA ILE A 56 -14.26 -11.16 -20.74
C ILE A 56 -15.12 -12.41 -21.00
N VAL A 57 -16.13 -12.65 -20.16
CA VAL A 57 -17.03 -13.80 -20.30
C VAL A 57 -17.84 -13.71 -21.59
N ALA A 58 -18.30 -12.51 -21.98
CA ALA A 58 -19.02 -12.31 -23.23
C ALA A 58 -18.15 -12.62 -24.46
N GLU A 59 -16.91 -12.11 -24.51
CA GLU A 59 -15.97 -12.36 -25.60
C GLU A 59 -15.61 -13.84 -25.73
N LEU A 60 -15.32 -14.51 -24.61
CA LEU A 60 -14.98 -15.94 -24.61
C LEU A 60 -16.18 -16.81 -25.03
N ARG A 61 -17.41 -16.44 -24.62
CA ARG A 61 -18.63 -17.10 -25.11
C ARG A 61 -18.83 -16.88 -26.60
N PHE A 62 -18.58 -15.66 -27.10
CA PHE A 62 -18.67 -15.34 -28.53
C PHE A 62 -17.71 -16.20 -29.37
N ARG A 63 -16.53 -16.53 -28.81
CA ARG A 63 -15.55 -17.45 -29.42
C ARG A 63 -15.85 -18.93 -29.22
N ASN A 64 -17.03 -19.29 -28.70
CA ASN A 64 -17.47 -20.66 -28.42
C ASN A 64 -16.60 -21.43 -27.40
N TYR A 65 -16.00 -20.75 -26.42
CA TYR A 65 -15.35 -21.44 -25.30
C TYR A 65 -16.39 -22.01 -24.31
N PRO A 66 -16.23 -23.26 -23.82
CA PRO A 66 -17.13 -23.87 -22.86
C PRO A 66 -16.82 -23.38 -21.43
N LEU A 67 -17.52 -22.33 -20.98
CA LEU A 67 -17.32 -21.72 -19.65
C LEU A 67 -18.42 -22.13 -18.67
N ILE A 68 -18.06 -22.27 -17.39
CA ILE A 68 -19.04 -22.52 -16.32
C ILE A 68 -19.90 -21.25 -16.03
N PRO A 69 -21.17 -21.40 -15.61
CA PRO A 69 -21.97 -20.29 -15.10
C PRO A 69 -21.36 -19.67 -13.83
N GLY A 70 -21.46 -18.35 -13.68
CA GLY A 70 -20.99 -17.64 -12.46
C GLY A 70 -19.47 -17.51 -12.31
N TRP A 71 -18.71 -17.94 -13.32
CA TRP A 71 -17.26 -17.84 -13.35
C TRP A 71 -16.76 -16.40 -13.30
N THR A 72 -15.76 -16.16 -12.46
CA THR A 72 -15.13 -14.84 -12.26
C THR A 72 -13.62 -14.94 -12.52
N PRO A 73 -13.15 -14.75 -13.77
CA PRO A 73 -11.72 -14.89 -14.11
C PRO A 73 -10.80 -13.89 -13.42
N VAL A 74 -11.23 -12.64 -13.25
CA VAL A 74 -10.41 -11.55 -12.70
C VAL A 74 -11.00 -11.09 -11.38
N ARG A 75 -10.28 -11.34 -10.29
CA ARG A 75 -10.74 -11.03 -8.92
C ARG A 75 -9.81 -10.06 -8.19
N THR A 76 -8.67 -9.75 -8.79
CA THR A 76 -7.65 -8.86 -8.26
C THR A 76 -7.75 -7.48 -8.95
N PHE A 77 -8.02 -6.45 -8.17
CA PHE A 77 -7.93 -5.07 -8.62
C PHE A 77 -6.56 -4.49 -8.32
N TRP A 78 -6.15 -4.42 -7.05
CA TRP A 78 -4.93 -3.71 -6.60
C TRP A 78 -3.65 -4.55 -6.70
N GLY A 79 -3.77 -5.87 -6.62
CA GLY A 79 -2.61 -6.77 -6.52
C GLY A 79 -2.07 -6.84 -5.10
N ARG A 80 -2.96 -7.04 -4.13
CA ARG A 80 -2.60 -7.16 -2.71
C ARG A 80 -1.67 -8.35 -2.51
N ALA A 81 -0.69 -8.17 -1.64
CA ALA A 81 0.19 -9.24 -1.21
C ALA A 81 0.06 -9.43 0.30
N ASN A 82 -0.17 -10.66 0.71
CA ASN A 82 -0.15 -11.02 2.11
C ASN A 82 1.28 -10.85 2.67
N ALA A 83 1.45 -10.03 3.70
CA ALA A 83 2.77 -9.73 4.25
C ALA A 83 3.48 -10.97 4.85
N ALA A 84 2.74 -12.00 5.29
CA ALA A 84 3.31 -13.19 5.91
C ALA A 84 3.63 -14.29 4.90
N SER A 85 2.76 -14.51 3.91
CA SER A 85 2.92 -15.59 2.91
C SER A 85 3.46 -15.14 1.56
N GLY A 86 3.40 -13.84 1.25
CA GLY A 86 3.71 -13.29 -0.07
C GLY A 86 2.69 -13.68 -1.15
N ALA A 87 1.61 -14.37 -0.78
CA ALA A 87 0.57 -14.77 -1.72
C ALA A 87 -0.22 -13.54 -2.18
N VAL A 88 -0.61 -13.54 -3.47
CA VAL A 88 -1.53 -12.54 -4.00
C VAL A 88 -2.91 -12.79 -3.42
N GLU A 89 -3.55 -11.72 -2.96
CA GLU A 89 -4.90 -11.76 -2.41
C GLU A 89 -5.88 -11.09 -3.36
N ASP A 90 -7.03 -11.73 -3.55
CA ASP A 90 -8.13 -11.19 -4.34
C ASP A 90 -8.82 -10.05 -3.61
N ASP A 91 -9.33 -9.07 -4.35
CA ASP A 91 -10.13 -7.99 -3.79
C ASP A 91 -11.59 -8.42 -3.61
N ILE A 92 -12.10 -9.27 -4.53
CA ILE A 92 -13.49 -9.75 -4.50
C ILE A 92 -13.61 -11.27 -4.42
N ARG A 93 -14.73 -11.72 -3.85
CA ARG A 93 -15.24 -13.09 -3.96
C ARG A 93 -15.84 -13.32 -5.34
N ASP A 94 -16.09 -14.58 -5.67
CA ASP A 94 -16.77 -14.93 -6.93
C ASP A 94 -18.10 -14.17 -7.05
N ILE A 95 -18.27 -13.50 -8.19
CA ILE A 95 -19.43 -12.66 -8.47
C ILE A 95 -20.71 -13.50 -8.49
N GLY A 96 -20.63 -14.76 -8.93
CA GLY A 96 -21.76 -15.70 -8.89
C GLY A 96 -22.30 -15.97 -7.47
N GLY A 97 -21.51 -15.69 -6.43
CA GLY A 97 -21.89 -15.83 -5.02
C GLY A 97 -22.34 -14.53 -4.35
N TRP A 98 -22.40 -13.41 -5.08
CA TRP A 98 -22.83 -12.13 -4.50
C TRP A 98 -24.32 -12.16 -4.17
N PRO A 99 -24.74 -11.68 -2.98
CA PRO A 99 -26.16 -11.55 -2.66
C PRO A 99 -26.87 -10.58 -3.63
N ALA A 100 -28.05 -10.94 -4.13
CA ALA A 100 -28.74 -10.15 -5.16
C ALA A 100 -29.16 -8.74 -4.73
N ASN A 101 -29.28 -8.48 -3.42
CA ASN A 101 -29.80 -7.23 -2.85
C ASN A 101 -28.75 -6.47 -2.03
N THR A 102 -27.45 -6.60 -2.36
CA THR A 102 -26.38 -5.84 -1.71
C THR A 102 -25.85 -4.74 -2.63
N PRO A 103 -25.58 -3.53 -2.09
CA PRO A 103 -25.00 -2.44 -2.89
C PRO A 103 -23.54 -2.74 -3.23
N PHE A 104 -23.02 -2.08 -4.27
CA PHE A 104 -21.58 -2.09 -4.55
C PHE A 104 -20.79 -1.53 -3.36
N GLY A 105 -19.64 -2.13 -3.09
CA GLY A 105 -18.79 -1.85 -1.94
C GLY A 105 -19.24 -2.53 -0.65
N SER A 106 -20.19 -3.47 -0.73
CA SER A 106 -20.57 -4.30 0.42
C SER A 106 -19.42 -5.24 0.80
N SER A 107 -19.13 -5.34 2.10
CA SER A 107 -18.13 -6.28 2.63
C SER A 107 -18.44 -7.75 2.31
N THR A 108 -19.68 -8.07 1.92
CA THR A 108 -20.08 -9.39 1.44
C THR A 108 -19.48 -9.76 0.08
N HIS A 109 -19.14 -8.76 -0.75
CA HIS A 109 -18.49 -8.98 -2.05
C HIS A 109 -16.98 -9.15 -1.92
N GLN A 110 -16.40 -8.68 -0.81
CA GLN A 110 -14.96 -8.55 -0.64
C GLN A 110 -14.36 -9.74 0.11
N THR A 111 -13.09 -10.02 -0.15
CA THR A 111 -12.33 -10.97 0.67
C THR A 111 -12.01 -10.35 2.04
N PRO A 112 -11.63 -11.15 3.05
CA PRO A 112 -11.20 -10.61 4.33
C PRO A 112 -10.06 -9.57 4.23
N ALA A 113 -9.19 -9.71 3.23
CA ALA A 113 -8.06 -8.81 2.96
C ALA A 113 -8.45 -7.46 2.33
N ALA A 114 -9.71 -7.31 1.92
CA ALA A 114 -10.23 -6.12 1.26
C ALA A 114 -11.58 -5.68 1.85
N ALA A 115 -11.95 -6.15 3.06
CA ALA A 115 -13.31 -6.05 3.60
C ALA A 115 -13.78 -4.62 3.95
N SER A 116 -12.93 -3.61 3.78
CA SER A 116 -13.27 -2.21 4.02
C SER A 116 -12.47 -1.28 3.11
N ALA A 117 -12.76 0.03 3.18
CA ALA A 117 -11.91 1.03 2.55
C ALA A 117 -10.55 1.08 3.26
N ASP A 118 -9.49 1.14 2.48
CA ASP A 118 -8.11 1.18 2.94
C ASP A 118 -7.54 2.58 2.87
N LEU A 119 -6.63 2.88 3.79
CA LEU A 119 -5.82 4.07 3.74
C LEU A 119 -4.80 3.95 2.59
N VAL A 120 -4.79 4.94 1.71
CA VAL A 120 -3.81 5.06 0.64
C VAL A 120 -3.01 6.33 0.85
N VAL A 121 -1.69 6.23 0.91
CA VAL A 121 -0.80 7.41 0.94
C VAL A 121 -0.20 7.58 -0.45
N LEU A 122 -0.54 8.70 -1.08
CA LEU A 122 -0.01 9.10 -2.37
C LEU A 122 1.14 10.09 -2.16
N PHE A 123 2.23 9.85 -2.88
CA PHE A 123 3.36 10.74 -2.99
C PHE A 123 3.47 11.24 -4.43
N ASN A 124 3.54 12.55 -4.61
CA ASN A 124 3.85 13.17 -5.89
C ASN A 124 5.26 13.77 -5.85
N THR A 125 6.29 12.94 -6.06
CA THR A 125 7.69 13.32 -5.84
C THR A 125 8.65 12.43 -6.65
N PRO A 126 9.82 12.97 -7.07
CA PRO A 126 10.85 12.19 -7.76
C PRO A 126 11.57 11.19 -6.87
N LEU A 127 11.35 11.23 -5.55
CA LEU A 127 12.07 10.43 -4.56
C LEU A 127 12.11 8.95 -4.90
N PHE A 128 10.98 8.34 -5.29
CA PHE A 128 10.91 6.90 -5.56
C PHE A 128 11.54 6.49 -6.89
N ARG A 129 11.75 7.44 -7.81
CA ARG A 129 12.53 7.22 -9.02
C ARG A 129 14.03 7.25 -8.71
N GLU A 130 14.46 8.24 -7.91
CA GLU A 130 15.88 8.42 -7.56
C GLU A 130 16.36 7.38 -6.54
N TYR A 131 15.50 7.04 -5.59
CA TYR A 131 15.75 6.10 -4.49
C TYR A 131 14.70 4.99 -4.46
N PRO A 132 14.72 4.06 -5.44
CA PRO A 132 13.71 3.00 -5.56
C PRO A 132 13.72 2.00 -4.39
N GLY A 133 14.80 1.98 -3.59
CA GLY A 133 14.89 1.17 -2.38
C GLY A 133 14.20 1.78 -1.16
N THR A 134 13.57 2.95 -1.25
CA THR A 134 12.93 3.57 -0.09
C THR A 134 11.76 2.73 0.42
N LEU A 135 11.79 2.35 1.70
CA LEU A 135 10.67 1.66 2.34
C LEU A 135 9.67 2.68 2.86
N VAL A 136 8.38 2.40 2.64
CA VAL A 136 7.29 3.16 3.23
C VAL A 136 6.47 2.23 4.10
N TYR A 137 6.23 2.64 5.35
CA TYR A 137 5.40 1.88 6.28
C TYR A 137 4.75 2.81 7.31
N LEU A 138 3.71 2.30 7.99
CA LEU A 138 3.05 3.00 9.08
C LEU A 138 3.55 2.52 10.43
N VAL A 139 3.61 3.43 11.40
CA VAL A 139 3.90 3.11 12.81
C VAL A 139 2.90 3.82 13.72
N PRO A 140 2.33 3.16 14.74
CA PRO A 140 1.52 3.85 15.74
C PRO A 140 2.26 5.04 16.39
N ALA A 141 1.60 6.18 16.51
CA ALA A 141 2.06 7.24 17.40
C ALA A 141 1.79 6.83 18.86
N LEU A 142 2.70 7.23 19.75
CA LEU A 142 2.52 6.99 21.18
C LEU A 142 1.44 7.91 21.74
N ARG A 143 0.85 7.51 22.87
CA ARG A 143 -0.06 8.36 23.63
C ARG A 143 0.60 8.80 24.93
N ASP A 144 0.41 10.07 25.28
CA ASP A 144 0.86 10.61 26.56
C ASP A 144 -0.02 10.11 27.73
N ALA A 145 0.31 10.54 28.96
CA ALA A 145 -0.44 10.19 30.16
C ALA A 145 -1.89 10.70 30.13
N GLN A 146 -2.21 11.65 29.26
CA GLN A 146 -3.54 12.24 29.04
C GLN A 146 -4.24 11.64 27.81
N SER A 147 -3.74 10.53 27.26
CA SER A 147 -4.25 9.83 26.07
C SER A 147 -4.21 10.63 24.77
N ARG A 148 -3.46 11.74 24.71
CA ARG A 148 -3.25 12.53 23.49
C ARG A 148 -2.10 11.93 22.68
N LEU A 149 -2.15 12.09 21.35
CA LEU A 149 -1.07 11.65 20.48
C LEU A 149 0.20 12.47 20.74
N ASP A 150 1.29 11.77 21.02
CA ASP A 150 2.62 12.33 21.22
C ASP A 150 3.45 12.16 19.94
N TRP A 151 3.67 13.28 19.25
CA TRP A 151 4.49 13.36 18.05
C TRP A 151 5.95 13.76 18.33
N THR A 152 6.31 13.97 19.60
CA THR A 152 7.67 14.37 20.00
C THR A 152 8.53 13.18 20.40
N THR A 153 7.90 12.12 20.93
CA THR A 153 8.59 10.89 21.27
C THR A 153 8.79 10.01 20.05
N ARG A 154 9.99 9.42 19.95
CA ARG A 154 10.35 8.47 18.91
C ARG A 154 9.45 7.22 19.00
N PRO A 155 8.73 6.84 17.92
CA PRO A 155 7.83 5.68 17.97
C PRO A 155 8.61 4.36 17.94
N ASN A 156 7.92 3.26 18.28
CA ASN A 156 8.47 1.91 18.19
C ASN A 156 8.44 1.40 16.73
N PHE A 157 9.60 1.24 16.10
CA PHE A 157 9.68 0.80 14.69
C PHE A 157 9.49 -0.70 14.50
N ASP A 158 9.42 -1.48 15.59
CA ASP A 158 9.13 -2.92 15.51
C ASP A 158 7.63 -3.17 15.20
N ASP A 159 6.75 -2.24 15.61
CA ASP A 159 5.31 -2.26 15.35
C ASP A 159 4.95 -1.64 13.99
N ARG A 160 5.73 -1.96 12.96
CA ARG A 160 5.56 -1.42 11.61
C ARG A 160 4.51 -2.19 10.81
N GLN A 161 3.63 -1.45 10.14
CA GLN A 161 2.67 -1.97 9.18
C GLN A 161 3.12 -1.62 7.76
N PHE A 162 3.49 -2.64 6.99
CA PHE A 162 3.84 -2.49 5.58
C PHE A 162 2.59 -2.31 4.70
N PRO A 163 2.73 -1.70 3.51
CA PRO A 163 1.63 -1.59 2.57
C PRO A 163 1.18 -2.98 2.08
N ALA A 164 -0.12 -3.19 2.00
CA ALA A 164 -0.73 -4.38 1.42
C ALA A 164 -0.63 -4.38 -0.11
N PHE A 165 -0.62 -3.19 -0.72
CA PHE A 165 -0.45 -3.01 -2.15
C PHE A 165 0.24 -1.67 -2.44
N GLN A 166 0.91 -1.56 -3.58
CA GLN A 166 1.58 -0.34 -4.00
C GLN A 166 1.61 -0.25 -5.51
N GLY A 167 1.73 0.96 -6.03
CA GLY A 167 1.78 1.17 -7.46
C GLY A 167 2.26 2.56 -7.85
N ARG A 168 2.58 2.68 -9.12
CA ARG A 168 2.93 3.96 -9.75
C ARG A 168 1.87 4.31 -10.78
N ILE A 169 1.32 5.51 -10.66
CA ILE A 169 0.39 6.07 -11.63
C ILE A 169 1.16 6.78 -12.73
N SER A 170 2.19 7.55 -12.35
CA SER A 170 3.07 8.27 -13.27
C SER A 170 4.55 8.09 -12.89
N SER A 171 5.43 8.92 -13.45
CA SER A 171 6.85 8.93 -13.08
C SER A 171 7.13 9.56 -11.70
N GLU A 172 6.22 10.41 -11.23
CA GLU A 172 6.31 11.14 -9.96
C GLU A 172 5.25 10.66 -8.94
N GLN A 173 4.16 10.05 -9.41
CA GLN A 173 3.04 9.63 -8.57
C GLN A 173 3.15 8.16 -8.17
N THR A 174 3.46 7.93 -6.89
CA THR A 174 3.55 6.60 -6.29
C THR A 174 2.60 6.52 -5.10
N PHE A 175 1.80 5.45 -5.03
CA PHE A 175 0.87 5.23 -3.92
C PHE A 175 1.18 3.96 -3.16
N PHE A 176 0.88 3.99 -1.87
CA PHE A 176 1.03 2.87 -0.94
C PHE A 176 -0.30 2.68 -0.19
N GLY A 177 -0.93 1.53 -0.38
CA GLY A 177 -2.18 1.15 0.26
C GLY A 177 -1.94 0.27 1.48
N PHE A 178 -2.58 0.60 2.60
CA PHE A 178 -2.46 -0.09 3.87
C PHE A 178 -3.82 -0.67 4.26
N ASP A 179 -3.83 -1.93 4.70
CA ASP A 179 -5.01 -2.56 5.32
C ASP A 179 -5.29 -1.92 6.70
N LEU A 180 -5.82 -0.71 6.64
CA LEU A 180 -6.08 0.17 7.76
C LEU A 180 -7.24 1.07 7.40
N VAL A 181 -8.23 1.15 8.30
CA VAL A 181 -9.33 2.11 8.18
C VAL A 181 -8.75 3.53 8.05
N PRO A 182 -9.14 4.33 7.04
CA PRO A 182 -8.55 5.65 6.75
C PRO A 182 -8.49 6.58 7.96
N GLU A 183 -9.55 6.57 8.78
CA GLU A 183 -9.64 7.37 10.00
C GLU A 183 -8.59 7.02 11.06
N LEU A 184 -8.03 5.83 11.05
CA LEU A 184 -6.96 5.46 11.98
C LEU A 184 -5.60 6.00 11.54
N GLY A 185 -5.47 6.45 10.29
CA GLY A 185 -4.21 7.00 9.78
C GLY A 185 -3.74 8.25 10.54
N LYS A 186 -4.65 9.00 11.17
CA LYS A 186 -4.33 10.22 11.96
C LYS A 186 -3.57 9.88 13.24
N GLU A 187 -3.61 8.61 13.64
CA GLU A 187 -2.88 8.08 14.80
C GLU A 187 -1.57 7.39 14.40
N ARG A 188 -1.16 7.51 13.13
CA ARG A 188 0.03 6.85 12.59
C ARG A 188 1.06 7.85 12.10
N TRP A 189 2.32 7.47 12.21
CA TRP A 189 3.42 8.04 11.45
C TRP A 189 3.52 7.34 10.10
N VAL A 190 3.64 8.11 9.02
CA VAL A 190 4.11 7.61 7.73
C VAL A 190 5.63 7.72 7.73
N VAL A 191 6.31 6.57 7.67
CA VAL A 191 7.77 6.50 7.76
C VAL A 191 8.34 6.18 6.39
N LEU A 192 9.27 7.01 5.94
CA LEU A 192 10.14 6.74 4.79
C LEU A 192 11.51 6.34 5.34
N GLU A 193 11.94 5.12 5.04
CA GLU A 193 13.22 4.57 5.48
C GLU A 193 14.14 4.26 4.29
N GLU A 194 15.38 4.72 4.37
CA GLU A 194 16.42 4.33 3.42
C GLU A 194 16.76 2.85 3.61
N THR A 195 16.65 2.04 2.55
CA THR A 195 17.23 0.68 2.59
C THR A 195 18.74 0.77 2.58
N VAL A 196 19.32 0.28 3.66
CA VAL A 196 20.76 0.24 3.82
C VAL A 196 21.28 -0.97 3.03
N ASN A 197 21.85 -0.73 1.83
CA ASN A 197 22.50 -1.74 0.98
C ASN A 197 23.84 -2.24 1.58
N GLY A 198 23.80 -2.77 2.81
CA GLY A 198 24.96 -3.25 3.56
C GLY A 198 25.34 -2.36 4.75
N ARG A 199 25.90 -2.95 5.80
CA ARG A 199 26.24 -2.25 7.05
C ARG A 199 27.21 -1.10 6.77
N ARG A 200 26.76 0.13 7.00
CA ARG A 200 27.60 1.33 6.97
C ARG A 200 28.10 1.61 8.38
N PHE A 201 29.34 2.04 8.50
CA PHE A 201 29.93 2.45 9.78
C PHE A 201 30.44 3.88 9.66
N PHE A 202 30.20 4.69 10.68
CA PHE A 202 30.81 5.99 10.81
C PHE A 202 32.32 5.84 10.98
N ASN A 203 33.08 6.78 10.41
CA ASN A 203 34.51 6.79 10.61
C ASN A 203 34.86 7.12 12.07
N ALA A 204 36.09 6.79 12.46
CA ALA A 204 36.56 6.97 13.84
C ALA A 204 36.55 8.44 14.30
N ARG A 205 36.57 9.41 13.37
CA ARG A 205 36.46 10.84 13.72
C ARG A 205 35.04 11.22 14.13
N THR A 206 34.03 10.72 13.42
CA THR A 206 32.61 11.02 13.68
C THR A 206 32.11 10.34 14.96
N LYS A 207 32.67 9.19 15.34
CA LYS A 207 32.29 8.41 16.54
C LYS A 207 33.47 8.15 17.49
N ALA A 208 34.36 9.13 17.66
CA ALA A 208 35.58 8.96 18.47
C ALA A 208 35.32 8.44 19.90
N GLY A 209 34.22 8.88 20.54
CA GLY A 209 33.82 8.37 21.86
C GLY A 209 33.47 6.88 21.87
N ALA A 210 32.82 6.38 20.82
CA ALA A 210 32.49 4.96 20.69
C ALA A 210 33.73 4.11 20.36
N VAL A 211 34.69 4.67 19.62
CA VAL A 211 35.98 4.03 19.34
C VAL A 211 36.80 3.87 20.61
N ASN A 212 36.87 4.92 21.43
CA ASN A 212 37.64 4.91 22.68
C ASN A 212 37.03 4.02 23.77
N ALA A 213 35.71 3.77 23.71
CA ALA A 213 34.98 2.92 24.65
C ALA A 213 34.89 1.44 24.21
N ALA A 214 35.36 1.10 23.02
CA ALA A 214 35.28 -0.26 22.48
C ALA A 214 36.41 -1.14 23.02
N HIS A 215 36.09 -2.32 23.56
CA HIS A 215 37.07 -3.27 24.09
C HIS A 215 37.40 -4.39 23.09
N ASN A 216 36.57 -4.53 22.05
CA ASN A 216 36.72 -5.52 20.99
C ASN A 216 36.12 -4.99 19.67
N GLY A 217 36.28 -5.75 18.59
CA GLY A 217 35.75 -5.39 17.27
C GLY A 217 34.21 -5.34 17.19
N ALA A 218 33.51 -6.09 18.05
CA ALA A 218 32.04 -6.07 18.10
C ALA A 218 31.52 -4.77 18.76
N ASP A 219 32.13 -4.32 19.86
CA ASP A 219 31.79 -3.06 20.52
C ASP A 219 32.01 -1.87 19.58
N LEU A 220 33.13 -1.91 18.84
CA LEU A 220 33.45 -0.90 17.83
C LEU A 220 32.40 -0.91 16.72
N ALA A 221 32.03 -2.08 16.21
CA ALA A 221 31.01 -2.23 15.18
C ALA A 221 29.64 -1.70 15.66
N VAL A 222 29.19 -2.07 16.87
CA VAL A 222 27.92 -1.61 17.45
C VAL A 222 27.94 -0.09 17.67
N GLY A 223 29.03 0.46 18.18
CA GLY A 223 29.15 1.90 18.47
C GLY A 223 29.31 2.78 17.22
N THR A 224 29.77 2.21 16.11
CA THR A 224 29.99 2.95 14.85
C THR A 224 28.97 2.65 13.77
N ILE A 225 28.07 1.66 13.93
CA ILE A 225 27.08 1.34 12.90
C ILE A 225 26.19 2.56 12.61
N SER A 226 26.05 2.89 11.33
CA SER A 226 25.16 3.95 10.87
C SER A 226 23.74 3.40 10.86
N PRO A 227 22.82 3.94 11.68
CA PRO A 227 21.43 3.53 11.62
C PRO A 227 20.81 3.95 10.28
N PRO A 228 19.73 3.27 9.86
CA PRO A 228 18.98 3.71 8.69
C PRO A 228 18.43 5.11 8.91
N ARG A 229 18.42 5.92 7.85
CA ARG A 229 17.79 7.24 7.86
C ARG A 229 16.30 7.07 7.73
N ARG A 230 15.55 7.77 8.60
CA ARG A 230 14.09 7.73 8.63
C ARG A 230 13.55 9.15 8.59
N VAL A 231 12.60 9.39 7.72
CA VAL A 231 11.77 10.60 7.72
C VAL A 231 10.39 10.18 8.21
N LEU A 232 9.85 10.92 9.19
CA LEU A 232 8.54 10.65 9.75
C LEU A 232 7.60 11.80 9.39
N ILE A 233 6.46 11.47 8.79
CA ILE A 233 5.38 12.40 8.49
C ILE A 233 4.22 12.08 9.41
N ARG A 234 3.67 13.10 10.08
CA ARG A 234 2.55 12.92 10.99
C ARG A 234 1.27 12.68 10.20
N GLY A 235 0.55 11.60 10.51
CA GLY A 235 -0.70 11.27 9.85
C GLY A 235 -1.83 12.27 10.12
N ASP A 236 -1.81 12.96 11.26
CA ASP A 236 -2.83 13.96 11.60
C ASP A 236 -2.79 15.20 10.70
N ILE A 237 -1.61 15.57 10.17
CA ILE A 237 -1.47 16.65 9.18
C ILE A 237 -1.97 16.20 7.81
N LEU A 238 -1.72 14.93 7.45
CA LEU A 238 -2.10 14.37 6.15
C LEU A 238 -3.61 14.20 6.01
N LEU A 239 -4.30 13.88 7.11
CA LEU A 239 -5.74 13.62 7.13
C LEU A 239 -6.57 14.80 7.65
N GLY A 240 -5.93 15.93 7.98
CA GLY A 240 -6.61 17.13 8.49
C GLY A 240 -7.49 17.87 7.48
N GLY A 241 -7.52 17.41 6.22
CA GLY A 241 -8.38 17.92 5.15
C GLY A 241 -9.49 16.97 4.68
N LEU A 242 -9.67 15.82 5.35
CA LEU A 242 -10.80 14.90 5.11
C LEU A 242 -11.99 15.20 6.03
#